data_AF-A0A8J5ZLP1-F1
#
_entry.id   AF-A0A8J5ZLP1-F1
#
_cell.length_a   1.000
_cell.length_b   1.000
_cell.length_c   1.000
_cell.angle_alpha   90.00
_cell.angle_beta   90.00
_cell.angle_gamma   90.00
#
_symmetry.space_group_name_H-M   'P 1'
#
loop_
_entity.id
_entity.type
_entity.pdbx_description
1 polymer ?
#
loop_
_entity_poly.entity_id
_entity_poly.type
_entity_poly.pdbx_seq_one_letter_code
_entity_poly.pdbx_strand_id
1 'polypeptide(L)'
;MDVTLLDECAKPFWCVSSPVRMRPCPSPPDGPHFLGPTCRVDYADEDGRVCAELVWMEETEEHFLVSLVLHLSLAKVNRWFGTRH
;
A
#
# COMPACT_ATOMS: atom_id res chain seq x y z
N MET A 1 -6.53 -7.62 2.59
CA MET A 1 -6.20 -6.19 2.44
C MET A 1 -7.12 -5.64 1.38
N ASP A 2 -7.77 -4.53 1.70
CA ASP A 2 -8.69 -3.83 0.81
C ASP A 2 -8.08 -2.48 0.43
N VAL A 3 -7.94 -2.22 -0.86
CA VAL A 3 -7.43 -0.94 -1.38
C VAL A 3 -8.42 -0.40 -2.39
N THR A 4 -8.80 0.86 -2.20
CA THR A 4 -9.62 1.62 -3.14
C THR A 4 -8.92 2.93 -3.46
N LEU A 5 -8.56 3.11 -4.73
CA LEU A 5 -8.04 4.36 -5.26
C LEU A 5 -9.16 5.06 -6.05
N LEU A 6 -9.42 6.32 -5.72
CA LEU A 6 -10.47 7.13 -6.35
C LEU A 6 -9.84 8.16 -7.29
N ASP A 7 -10.57 8.54 -8.34
CA ASP A 7 -10.27 9.73 -9.13
C ASP A 7 -10.81 11.02 -8.45
N GLU A 8 -10.57 12.16 -9.09
CA GLU A 8 -11.01 13.48 -8.62
C GLU A 8 -12.54 13.63 -8.49
N CYS A 9 -13.30 12.79 -9.20
CA CYS A 9 -14.76 12.73 -9.14
C CYS A 9 -15.26 11.71 -8.09
N ALA A 10 -14.37 11.23 -7.21
CA ALA A 10 -14.64 10.18 -6.23
C ALA A 10 -15.10 8.85 -6.85
N LYS A 11 -14.77 8.60 -8.12
CA LYS A 11 -15.09 7.32 -8.78
C LYS A 11 -13.97 6.31 -8.53
N PRO A 12 -14.31 5.03 -8.29
CA PRO A 12 -13.31 4.00 -8.05
C PRO A 12 -12.49 3.71 -9.31
N PHE A 13 -11.23 4.14 -9.30
CA PHE A 13 -10.23 3.88 -10.34
C PHE A 13 -9.62 2.48 -10.20
N TRP A 14 -9.31 2.05 -8.97
CA TRP A 14 -8.78 0.72 -8.69
C TRP A 14 -9.31 0.21 -7.36
N CYS A 15 -9.95 -0.96 -7.38
CA CYS A 15 -10.42 -1.66 -6.19
C CYS A 15 -9.83 -3.07 -6.18
N VAL A 16 -9.25 -3.46 -5.04
CA VAL A 16 -8.78 -4.82 -4.83
C VAL A 16 -9.07 -5.27 -3.40
N SER A 17 -9.51 -6.51 -3.27
CA SER A 17 -9.62 -7.24 -2.01
C SER A 17 -8.92 -8.58 -2.18
N SER A 18 -7.81 -8.77 -1.46
CA SER A 18 -7.02 -10.01 -1.57
C SER A 18 -6.34 -10.37 -0.26
N PRO A 19 -6.22 -11.67 0.08
CA PRO A 19 -5.36 -12.11 1.17
C PRO A 19 -3.90 -11.77 0.85
N VAL A 20 -3.18 -11.29 1.85
CA VAL A 20 -1.78 -10.87 1.73
C VAL A 20 -0.98 -11.47 2.88
N ARG A 21 0.31 -11.68 2.65
CA ARG A 21 1.23 -12.11 3.70
C ARG A 21 1.92 -10.90 4.31
N MET A 22 1.84 -10.79 5.63
CA MET A 22 2.63 -9.84 6.42
C MET A 22 4.03 -10.42 6.64
N ARG A 23 5.06 -9.63 6.39
CA ARG A 23 6.46 -10.03 6.58
C ARG A 23 7.13 -9.08 7.59
N PRO A 24 7.79 -9.57 8.65
CA PRO A 24 8.59 -8.72 9.51
C PRO A 24 9.68 -8.01 8.70
N CYS A 25 9.95 -6.74 9.00
CA CYS A 25 11.09 -6.07 8.40
C CYS A 25 12.39 -6.56 9.08
N PRO A 26 13.43 -6.96 8.32
CA PRO A 26 14.64 -7.57 8.87
C PRO A 26 15.53 -6.61 9.68
N SER A 27 15.20 -5.31 9.70
CA SER A 27 15.92 -4.29 10.46
C SER A 27 14.92 -3.42 11.23
N PRO A 28 15.10 -3.17 12.53
CA PRO A 28 14.57 -1.93 13.08
C PRO A 28 15.19 -0.78 12.27
N PRO A 29 14.45 0.30 11.94
CA PRO A 29 15.14 1.52 11.53
C PRO A 29 16.06 1.91 12.69
N ASP A 30 17.37 1.67 12.56
CA ASP A 30 18.44 2.02 13.50
C ASP A 30 18.63 3.55 13.53
N GLY A 31 17.55 4.26 13.84
CA GLY A 31 17.46 5.70 13.86
C GLY A 31 16.67 6.17 15.08
N PRO A 32 16.80 7.46 15.43
CA PRO A 32 16.15 8.07 16.59
C PRO A 32 14.60 8.09 16.52
N HIS A 33 14.01 7.51 15.48
CA HIS A 33 12.57 7.45 15.20
C HIS A 33 12.05 6.00 15.18
N PHE A 34 12.64 5.10 15.96
CA PHE A 34 12.10 3.76 16.13
C PHE A 34 10.72 3.83 16.79
N LEU A 35 9.67 3.53 16.03
CA LEU A 35 8.27 3.56 16.47
C LEU A 35 7.74 2.19 16.91
N GLY A 36 8.59 1.15 16.93
CA GLY A 36 8.21 -0.22 17.27
C GLY A 36 8.51 -1.23 16.15
N PRO A 37 8.14 -2.52 16.36
CA PRO A 37 8.30 -3.56 15.35
C PRO A 37 7.56 -3.23 14.05
N THR A 38 8.26 -3.31 12.92
CA THR A 38 7.67 -3.02 11.61
C THR A 38 7.42 -4.28 10.81
N CYS A 39 6.33 -4.27 10.04
CA CYS A 39 6.02 -5.31 9.08
C CYS A 39 5.62 -4.70 7.74
N ARG A 40 5.86 -5.47 6.68
CA ARG A 40 5.61 -5.09 5.30
C ARG A 40 4.54 -5.98 4.69
N VAL A 41 3.66 -5.35 3.94
CA VAL A 41 2.60 -5.98 3.15
C VAL A 41 2.82 -5.61 1.70
N ASP A 42 2.96 -6.61 0.84
CA ASP A 42 3.07 -6.41 -0.60
C ASP A 42 1.92 -7.12 -1.31
N TYR A 43 1.38 -6.46 -2.33
CA TYR A 43 0.41 -7.00 -3.27
C TYR A 43 0.80 -6.58 -4.69
N ALA A 44 0.62 -7.46 -5.68
CA ALA A 44 0.83 -7.13 -7.09
C ALA A 44 -0.11 -7.94 -7.99
N ASP A 45 -0.62 -7.31 -9.03
CA ASP A 45 -1.40 -7.90 -10.11
C ASP A 45 -1.06 -7.23 -11.46
N GLU A 46 -1.87 -7.49 -12.48
CA GLU A 46 -1.71 -6.90 -13.82
C GLU A 46 -1.95 -5.38 -13.85
N ASP A 47 -2.73 -4.86 -12.90
CA ASP A 47 -3.15 -3.47 -12.83
C ASP A 47 -2.17 -2.60 -12.02
N GLY A 48 -1.48 -3.19 -11.04
CA GLY A 48 -0.55 -2.45 -10.21
C GLY A 48 0.10 -3.25 -9.07
N ARG A 49 0.80 -2.52 -8.21
CA ARG A 49 1.45 -3.04 -6.99
C ARG A 49 1.21 -2.10 -5.82
N VAL A 50 0.99 -2.68 -4.65
CA VAL A 50 0.93 -1.98 -3.36
C VAL A 50 2.06 -2.49 -2.48
N CYS A 51 2.83 -1.57 -1.89
CA CYS A 51 3.74 -1.86 -0.78
C CYS A 51 3.33 -0.99 0.40
N ALA A 52 2.92 -1.61 1.49
CA ALA A 52 2.60 -0.92 2.73
C ALA A 52 3.59 -1.33 3.82
N GLU A 53 4.06 -0.38 4.59
CA GLU A 53 4.80 -0.61 5.82
C GLU A 53 3.95 -0.19 7.00
N LEU A 54 3.86 -1.09 7.96
CA LEU A 54 3.05 -0.97 9.15
C LEU A 54 3.97 -1.02 10.37
N VAL A 55 3.67 -0.24 11.39
CA VAL A 55 4.28 -0.36 12.72
C VAL A 55 3.25 -0.87 13.71
N TRP A 56 3.65 -1.78 14.59
CA TRP A 56 2.83 -2.18 15.72
C TRP A 56 2.95 -1.15 16.84
N MET A 57 1.84 -0.57 17.26
CA MET A 57 1.76 0.34 18.40
C MET A 57 1.18 -0.40 19.61
N GLU A 58 1.98 -0.55 20.67
CA GLU A 58 1.57 -1.30 21.85
C GLU A 58 0.48 -0.57 22.65
N GLU A 59 0.48 0.76 22.66
CA GLU A 59 -0.46 1.57 23.46
C GLU A 59 -1.91 1.46 22.98
N THR A 60 -2.10 1.19 21.68
CA THR A 60 -3.41 1.11 21.03
C THR A 60 -3.75 -0.30 20.58
N GLU A 61 -2.81 -1.25 20.68
CA GLU A 61 -2.93 -2.62 20.17
C GLU A 61 -3.30 -2.69 18.67
N GLU A 62 -2.75 -1.77 17.88
CA GLU A 62 -3.11 -1.59 16.47
C GLU A 62 -1.87 -1.46 15.56
N HIS A 63 -2.08 -1.79 14.28
CA HIS A 63 -1.09 -1.55 13.22
C HIS A 63 -1.33 -0.20 12.54
N PHE A 64 -0.31 0.66 12.54
CA PHE A 64 -0.36 1.97 11.88
C PHE A 64 0.41 1.96 10.57
N LEU A 65 -0.17 2.52 9.51
CA LEU A 65 0.47 2.70 8.22
C LEU A 65 1.47 3.84 8.27
N VAL A 66 2.75 3.54 8.06
CA VAL A 66 3.85 4.53 8.08
C VAL A 66 4.42 4.81 6.71
N SER A 67 4.24 3.91 5.74
CA SER A 67 4.64 4.11 4.36
C SER A 67 3.70 3.37 3.41
N LEU A 68 3.32 4.03 2.32
CA LEU A 68 2.51 3.45 1.25
C LEU A 68 3.10 3.81 -0.10
N VAL A 69 3.51 2.80 -0.86
CA VAL A 69 3.99 2.95 -2.24
C VAL A 69 3.02 2.25 -3.17
N LEU A 70 2.50 2.99 -4.13
CA LEU A 70 1.59 2.51 -5.17
C LEU A 70 2.29 2.57 -6.52
N HIS A 71 2.29 1.47 -7.25
CA HIS A 71 2.65 1.43 -8.65
C HIS A 71 1.40 1.08 -9.46
N LEU A 72 1.17 1.81 -10.55
CA LEU A 72 0.04 1.59 -11.42
C LEU A 72 0.54 1.34 -12.83
N SER A 73 -0.11 0.43 -13.53
CA SER A 73 0.10 0.23 -14.96
C SER A 73 -0.29 1.50 -15.73
N LEU A 74 0.63 2.02 -16.55
CA LEU A 74 0.33 3.14 -17.45
C LEU A 74 -0.81 2.76 -18.41
N ALA A 75 -0.89 1.50 -18.84
CA ALA A 75 -1.98 1.04 -19.70
C ALA A 75 -3.35 1.19 -19.03
N LYS A 76 -3.44 0.91 -17.72
CA LYS A 76 -4.66 1.12 -16.94
C LYS A 76 -5.00 2.61 -16.81
N VAL A 77 -4.02 3.44 -16.43
CA VAL A 77 -4.19 4.89 -16.29
C VAL A 77 -4.70 5.48 -17.61
N ASN A 78 -4.03 5.17 -18.72
CA ASN A 78 -4.40 5.61 -20.05
C ASN A 78 -5.79 5.16 -20.47
N ARG A 79 -6.15 3.91 -20.20
CA ARG A 79 -7.48 3.39 -20.49
C ARG A 79 -8.57 4.11 -19.71
N TRP A 80 -8.33 4.44 -18.44
CA TRP A 80 -9.31 5.12 -17.59
C TRP A 80 -9.51 6.59 -18.00
N PHE A 81 -8.41 7.31 -18.22
CA PHE A 81 -8.44 8.75 -18.54
C PHE A 81 -8.52 9.03 -20.05
N GLY A 82 -8.53 8.00 -20.89
CA GLY A 82 -8.61 8.13 -22.35
C GLY A 82 -7.36 8.73 -23.00
N THR A 83 -6.20 8.69 -22.33
CA THR A 83 -4.93 9.23 -22.84
C THR A 83 -4.16 8.17 -23.63
N ARG A 84 -3.32 8.58 -24.58
CA ARG A 84 -2.49 7.69 -25.43
C ARG A 84 -1.00 8.00 -25.23
N HIS A 85 -0.40 7.61 -24.11
CA HIS A 85 1.03 7.81 -23.85
C HIS A 85 1.70 6.60 -23.22
#